data_AF-A0A7X8YT61-F1
#
_entry.id   AF-A0A7X8YT61-F1
#
_cell.length_a   1.000
_cell.length_b   1.000
_cell.length_c   1.000
_cell.angle_alpha   90.00
_cell.angle_beta   90.00
_cell.angle_gamma   90.00
#
_symmetry.space_group_name_H-M   'P 1'
#
loop_
_entity.id
_entity.type
_entity.pdbx_description
1 polymer ?
#
loop_
_entity_poly.entity_id
_entity_poly.type
_entity_poly.pdbx_seq_one_letter_code
_entity_poly.pdbx_strand_id
1 'polypeptide(L)'
;MDPLVFTDPAVVPTEEALFALIGPRRAQWKSLLAGMSERFPEAAGEWHYYRDGKSWLYKMVRKKKTLYWAGVDADTFRVTFYFGDRAEPLIEKSPLPESIKEEFRTGKRFGRIRAVSMKVLTARDVDHALLLAEIRPGSEPAGGRSYGAR
;
A
#
# COMPACT_ATOMS: atom_id res chain seq x y z
N MET A 1 15.49 0.34 -0.33
CA MET A 1 14.16 0.90 -0.65
C MET A 1 14.40 2.33 -1.08
N ASP A 2 13.88 2.75 -2.23
CA ASP A 2 14.08 4.12 -2.72
C ASP A 2 13.41 5.14 -1.78
N PRO A 3 13.98 6.35 -1.64
CA PRO A 3 13.44 7.37 -0.76
C PRO A 3 12.09 7.87 -1.28
N LEU A 4 11.20 8.20 -0.34
CA LEU A 4 9.93 8.83 -0.66
C LEU A 4 10.15 10.31 -0.98
N VAL A 5 9.40 10.84 -1.95
CA VAL A 5 9.60 12.20 -2.46
C VAL A 5 8.80 13.24 -1.68
N PHE A 6 7.60 12.90 -1.24
CA PHE A 6 6.74 13.82 -0.49
C PHE A 6 7.12 13.83 0.99
N THR A 7 7.98 14.76 1.39
CA THR A 7 8.54 14.82 2.77
C THR A 7 8.22 16.10 3.54
N ASP A 8 7.69 17.14 2.91
CA ASP A 8 7.36 18.39 3.60
C ASP A 8 6.00 18.28 4.34
N PRO A 9 5.96 18.28 5.69
CA PRO A 9 4.71 18.16 6.44
C PRO A 9 3.73 19.32 6.24
N ALA A 10 4.17 20.47 5.74
CA ALA A 10 3.31 21.62 5.49
C ALA A 10 2.61 21.56 4.11
N VAL A 11 3.06 20.66 3.23
CA VAL A 11 2.58 20.58 1.84
C VAL A 11 1.92 19.22 1.63
N VAL A 12 0.59 19.19 1.69
CA VAL A 12 -0.18 17.99 1.35
C VAL A 12 0.00 17.67 -0.13
N PRO A 13 0.38 16.44 -0.51
CA PRO A 13 0.52 16.07 -1.91
C PRO A 13 -0.79 16.21 -2.67
N THR A 14 -0.71 16.79 -3.86
CA THR A 14 -1.85 16.89 -4.78
C THR A 14 -1.75 15.84 -5.88
N GLU A 15 -2.86 15.59 -6.56
CA GLU A 15 -2.86 14.69 -7.72
C GLU A 15 -1.94 15.20 -8.84
N GLU A 16 -1.90 16.51 -9.05
CA GLU A 16 -1.03 17.15 -10.05
C GLU A 16 0.44 16.93 -9.72
N ALA A 17 0.84 17.15 -8.46
CA ALA A 17 2.21 16.91 -8.00
C ALA A 17 2.59 15.44 -8.13
N LEU A 18 1.69 14.52 -7.77
CA LEU A 18 1.88 13.09 -7.94
C LEU A 18 2.10 12.74 -9.42
N PHE A 19 1.23 13.20 -10.32
CA PHE A 19 1.28 12.85 -11.74
C PHE A 19 2.47 13.49 -12.46
N ALA A 20 2.93 14.64 -12.01
CA ALA A 20 4.18 15.23 -12.49
C ALA A 20 5.40 14.34 -12.19
N LEU A 21 5.42 13.67 -11.03
CA LEU A 21 6.50 12.76 -10.63
C LEU A 21 6.43 11.40 -11.33
N ILE A 22 5.27 10.73 -11.25
CA ILE A 22 5.15 9.35 -11.74
C ILE A 22 4.93 9.28 -13.25
N GLY A 23 4.63 10.41 -13.90
CA GLY A 23 4.54 10.56 -15.35
C GLY A 23 3.65 9.49 -16.00
N PRO A 24 4.18 8.60 -16.85
CA PRO A 24 3.39 7.53 -17.48
C PRO A 24 2.67 6.61 -16.48
N ARG A 25 3.22 6.46 -15.27
CA ARG A 25 2.69 5.57 -14.24
C ARG A 25 1.38 6.08 -13.61
N ARG A 26 0.93 7.27 -14.01
CA ARG A 26 -0.41 7.80 -13.69
C ARG A 26 -1.53 6.86 -14.13
N ALA A 27 -1.32 6.11 -15.22
CA ALA A 27 -2.31 5.13 -15.69
C ALA A 27 -2.52 4.03 -14.64
N GLN A 28 -1.43 3.47 -14.10
CA GLN A 28 -1.46 2.44 -13.07
C GLN A 28 -2.07 2.97 -11.77
N TRP A 29 -1.75 4.21 -11.40
CA TRP A 29 -2.38 4.85 -10.23
C TRP A 29 -3.91 4.93 -10.38
N LYS A 30 -4.39 5.46 -11.51
CA LYS A 30 -5.83 5.57 -11.80
C LYS A 30 -6.50 4.20 -11.87
N SER A 31 -5.88 3.23 -12.55
CA SER A 31 -6.40 1.86 -12.64
C SER A 31 -6.49 1.19 -11.27
N LEU A 32 -5.49 1.40 -10.40
CA LEU A 32 -5.53 0.88 -9.03
C LEU A 32 -6.69 1.52 -8.26
N LEU A 33 -6.84 2.85 -8.27
CA LEU A 33 -7.95 3.50 -7.57
C LEU A 33 -9.32 3.04 -8.09
N ALA A 34 -9.50 2.97 -9.41
CA ALA A 34 -10.73 2.50 -10.03
C ALA A 34 -11.06 1.05 -9.63
N GLY A 35 -10.07 0.14 -9.71
CA GLY A 35 -10.25 -1.25 -9.33
C GLY A 35 -10.55 -1.44 -7.84
N MET A 36 -10.00 -0.57 -6.99
CA MET A 36 -10.33 -0.55 -5.55
C MET A 36 -11.76 -0.06 -5.31
N SER A 37 -12.21 0.99 -5.99
CA SER A 37 -13.59 1.47 -5.87
C SER A 37 -14.62 0.47 -6.38
N GLU A 38 -14.30 -0.28 -7.43
CA GLU A 38 -15.15 -1.36 -7.96
C GLU A 38 -15.31 -2.51 -6.96
N ARG A 39 -14.21 -2.97 -6.38
CA ARG A 39 -14.19 -4.10 -5.41
C ARG A 39 -14.67 -3.70 -4.03
N PHE A 40 -14.42 -2.44 -3.64
CA PHE A 40 -14.69 -1.90 -2.33
C PHE A 40 -15.32 -0.50 -2.45
N PRO A 41 -16.63 -0.40 -2.76
CA PRO A 41 -17.29 0.90 -2.97
C PRO A 41 -17.25 1.84 -1.77
N GLU A 42 -17.10 1.29 -0.55
CA GLU A 42 -16.95 2.05 0.69
C GLU A 42 -15.49 2.40 1.03
N ALA A 43 -14.54 2.11 0.12
CA ALA A 43 -13.16 2.46 0.30
C ALA A 43 -12.89 3.91 -0.13
N ALA A 44 -12.16 4.64 0.69
CA ALA A 44 -11.72 6.00 0.42
C ALA A 44 -10.23 6.11 0.73
N GLY A 45 -9.52 6.91 -0.07
CA GLY A 45 -8.10 7.15 0.14
C GLY A 45 -7.81 8.60 0.45
N GLU A 46 -6.87 8.81 1.37
CA GLU A 46 -6.49 10.13 1.89
C GLU A 46 -4.98 10.18 2.17
N TRP A 47 -4.39 11.36 2.03
CA TRP A 47 -2.98 11.59 2.37
C TRP A 47 -2.78 11.77 3.87
N HIS A 48 -1.82 11.04 4.43
CA HIS A 48 -1.42 11.13 5.83
C HIS A 48 0.07 11.39 5.93
N TYR A 49 0.46 12.35 6.76
CA TYR A 49 1.86 12.57 7.09
C TYR A 49 2.30 11.68 8.26
N TYR A 50 3.30 10.85 8.00
CA TYR A 50 3.86 9.91 8.97
C TYR A 50 5.16 10.48 9.55
N ARG A 51 5.17 10.75 10.86
CA ARG A 51 6.32 11.39 11.54
C ARG A 51 7.54 10.49 11.66
N ASP A 52 7.31 9.19 11.80
CA ASP A 52 8.33 8.14 11.85
C ASP A 52 9.07 8.02 10.51
N GLY A 53 8.32 8.06 9.41
CA GLY A 53 8.88 8.05 8.05
C GLY A 53 9.24 9.43 7.51
N LYS A 54 8.90 10.51 8.22
CA LYS A 54 8.96 11.92 7.76
C LYS A 54 8.47 12.10 6.32
N SER A 55 7.37 11.43 6.00
CA SER A 55 6.88 11.30 4.62
C SER A 55 5.36 11.24 4.58
N TRP A 56 4.80 11.72 3.48
CA TRP A 56 3.40 11.52 3.14
C TRP A 56 3.17 10.14 2.53
N LEU A 57 2.13 9.45 3.01
CA LEU A 57 1.63 8.22 2.42
C LEU A 57 0.15 8.37 2.11
N TYR A 58 -0.25 7.89 0.94
CA TYR A 58 -1.64 7.78 0.57
C TYR A 58 -2.23 6.51 1.18
N LYS A 59 -3.20 6.68 2.08
CA LYS A 59 -3.76 5.59 2.86
C LYS A 59 -5.14 5.25 2.33
N MET A 60 -5.29 4.05 1.76
CA MET A 60 -6.59 3.54 1.33
C MET A 60 -7.29 2.83 2.49
N VAL A 61 -8.52 3.22 2.83
CA VAL A 61 -9.26 2.72 3.99
C VAL A 61 -10.67 2.30 3.59
N ARG A 62 -11.12 1.14 4.05
CA ARG A 62 -12.51 0.68 3.98
C ARG A 62 -13.09 0.63 5.38
N LYS A 63 -14.07 1.50 5.68
CA LYS A 63 -14.61 1.72 7.03
C LYS A 63 -13.51 2.07 8.03
N LYS A 64 -13.19 1.17 8.96
CA LYS A 64 -12.14 1.33 9.97
C LYS A 64 -10.85 0.55 9.64
N LYS A 65 -10.80 -0.14 8.50
CA LYS A 65 -9.69 -1.01 8.13
C LYS A 65 -8.93 -0.40 6.97
N THR A 66 -7.65 -0.09 7.20
CA THR A 66 -6.75 0.24 6.09
C THR A 66 -6.69 -0.95 5.14
N LEU A 67 -6.58 -0.72 3.84
CA LEU A 67 -6.34 -1.74 2.82
C LEU A 67 -4.85 -1.76 2.47
N TYR A 68 -4.29 -0.60 2.12
CA TYR A 68 -2.86 -0.41 1.88
C TYR A 68 -2.42 1.02 2.17
N TRP A 69 -1.11 1.21 2.19
CA TRP A 69 -0.43 2.50 2.11
C TRP A 69 0.31 2.60 0.79
N ALA A 70 0.23 3.74 0.12
CA ALA A 70 1.00 4.04 -1.07
C ALA A 70 2.01 5.15 -0.77
N GLY A 71 3.29 4.87 -1.04
CA GLY A 71 4.38 5.84 -0.99
C GLY A 71 4.84 6.14 -2.40
N VAL A 72 5.26 7.38 -2.64
CA VAL A 72 5.72 7.85 -3.96
C VAL A 72 7.24 7.98 -3.91
N ASP A 73 7.91 7.29 -4.82
CA ASP A 73 9.34 7.41 -5.05
C ASP A 73 9.59 8.24 -6.33
N ALA A 74 10.84 8.34 -6.79
CA ALA A 74 11.26 9.32 -7.80
C ALA A 74 10.51 9.24 -9.14
N ASP A 75 10.08 8.04 -9.56
CA ASP A 75 9.46 7.83 -10.87
C ASP A 75 8.25 6.88 -10.86
N THR A 76 7.90 6.35 -9.68
CA THR A 76 6.77 5.45 -9.49
C THR A 76 6.18 5.58 -8.08
N PHE A 77 5.31 4.66 -7.73
CA PHE A 77 4.77 4.50 -6.41
C PHE A 77 4.83 3.04 -6.00
N ARG A 78 4.87 2.84 -4.70
CA ARG A 78 4.83 1.52 -4.09
C ARG A 78 3.61 1.40 -3.21
N VAL A 79 3.00 0.23 -3.22
CA VAL A 79 1.90 -0.11 -2.30
C VAL A 79 2.42 -1.08 -1.25
N THR A 80 2.01 -0.86 0.00
CA THR A 80 2.39 -1.70 1.13
C THR A 80 1.13 -2.20 1.83
N PHE A 81 1.05 -3.51 1.96
CA PHE A 81 0.00 -4.23 2.65
C PHE A 81 0.55 -4.84 3.94
N TYR A 82 -0.27 -4.87 4.98
CA TYR A 82 0.08 -5.49 6.26
C TYR A 82 -0.92 -6.61 6.55
N PHE A 83 -0.39 -7.80 6.75
CA PHE A 83 -1.14 -9.03 6.89
C PHE A 83 -0.80 -9.72 8.20
N GLY A 84 -1.81 -10.26 8.87
CA GLY A 84 -1.60 -11.19 9.98
C GLY A 84 -1.40 -12.61 9.49
N ASP A 85 -1.02 -13.53 10.38
CA ASP A 85 -0.74 -14.93 10.05
C ASP A 85 -1.89 -15.66 9.32
N ARG A 86 -3.15 -15.26 9.54
CA ARG A 86 -4.31 -15.84 8.83
C ARG A 86 -4.29 -15.61 7.32
N ALA A 87 -3.54 -14.63 6.83
CA ALA A 87 -3.40 -14.37 5.40
C ALA A 87 -2.42 -15.33 4.72
N GLU A 88 -1.51 -15.96 5.46
CA GLU A 88 -0.48 -16.86 4.90
C GLU A 88 -1.06 -17.96 3.98
N PRO A 89 -2.02 -18.80 4.43
CA PRO A 89 -2.58 -19.82 3.54
C PRO A 89 -3.33 -19.24 2.34
N LEU A 90 -3.85 -18.01 2.43
CA LEU A 90 -4.53 -17.33 1.33
C LEU A 90 -3.52 -16.81 0.30
N ILE A 91 -2.42 -16.22 0.75
CA ILE A 91 -1.33 -15.74 -0.09
C ILE A 91 -0.66 -16.92 -0.79
N GLU A 92 -0.34 -18.01 -0.09
CA GLU A 92 0.31 -19.18 -0.67
C GLU A 92 -0.53 -19.84 -1.77
N LYS A 93 -1.86 -19.91 -1.59
CA LYS A 93 -2.79 -20.49 -2.57
C LYS A 93 -3.19 -19.54 -3.69
N SER A 94 -2.86 -18.25 -3.58
CA SER A 94 -3.22 -17.25 -4.60
C SER A 94 -2.39 -17.41 -5.87
N PRO A 95 -2.85 -16.86 -7.01
CA PRO A 95 -2.07 -16.80 -8.24
C PRO A 95 -0.97 -15.72 -8.21
N LEU A 96 -0.67 -15.13 -7.05
CA LEU A 96 0.39 -14.14 -6.94
C LEU A 96 1.75 -14.73 -7.36
N PRO A 97 2.64 -13.92 -7.96
CA PRO A 97 4.00 -14.31 -8.27
C PRO A 97 4.75 -14.85 -7.04
N GLU A 98 5.63 -15.82 -7.26
CA GLU A 98 6.46 -16.38 -6.20
C GLU A 98 7.32 -15.32 -5.49
N SER A 99 7.73 -14.26 -6.21
CA SER A 99 8.45 -13.13 -5.61
C SER A 99 7.64 -12.39 -4.54
N ILE A 100 6.33 -12.23 -4.73
CA ILE A 100 5.44 -11.59 -3.73
C ILE A 100 5.18 -12.54 -2.56
N LYS A 101 5.04 -13.84 -2.83
CA LYS A 101 4.90 -14.86 -1.77
C LYS A 101 6.16 -14.92 -0.91
N GLU A 102 7.33 -14.92 -1.53
CA GLU A 102 8.62 -14.90 -0.85
C GLU A 102 8.82 -13.62 -0.04
N GLU A 103 8.41 -12.46 -0.59
CA GLU A 103 8.40 -11.20 0.16
C GLU A 103 7.49 -11.28 1.40
N PHE A 104 6.34 -11.94 1.33
CA PHE A 104 5.51 -12.17 2.51
C PHE A 104 6.19 -13.09 3.54
N ARG A 105 6.87 -14.16 3.12
CA ARG A 105 7.53 -15.13 4.02
C ARG A 105 8.72 -14.51 4.77
N THR A 106 9.56 -13.80 4.02
CA THR A 106 10.84 -13.23 4.48
C THR A 106 10.75 -11.76 4.87
N GLY A 107 9.61 -11.12 4.57
CA GLY A 107 9.35 -9.72 4.84
C GLY A 107 9.42 -9.33 6.31
N LYS A 108 9.51 -8.02 6.53
CA LYS A 108 9.67 -7.45 7.87
C LYS A 108 8.48 -7.84 8.76
N ARG A 109 8.80 -8.44 9.91
CA ARG A 109 7.82 -8.85 10.92
C ARG A 109 7.68 -7.79 12.00
N PHE A 110 6.43 -7.51 12.35
CA PHE A 110 6.04 -6.65 13.46
C PHE A 110 5.11 -7.45 14.37
N GLY A 111 5.70 -8.26 15.25
CA GLY A 111 4.97 -9.31 15.96
C GLY A 111 4.42 -10.35 14.98
N ARG A 112 3.08 -10.50 14.93
CA ARG A 112 2.36 -11.41 14.02
C ARG A 112 1.97 -10.77 12.68
N ILE A 113 2.41 -9.54 12.44
CA ILE A 113 2.09 -8.80 11.21
C ILE A 113 3.30 -8.86 10.28
N ARG A 114 3.07 -9.17 9.01
CA ARG A 114 4.04 -9.17 7.92
C ARG A 114 3.65 -8.12 6.88
N ALA A 115 4.65 -7.40 6.38
CA ALA A 115 4.46 -6.41 5.32
C ALA A 115 4.82 -6.99 3.95
N VAL A 116 4.05 -6.62 2.92
CA VAL A 116 4.35 -6.88 1.50
C VAL A 116 4.33 -5.53 0.78
N SER A 117 5.43 -5.17 0.14
CA SER A 117 5.68 -3.84 -0.41
C SER A 117 6.16 -3.89 -1.86
N MET A 118 5.25 -3.79 -2.82
CA MET A 118 5.58 -3.85 -4.25
C MET A 118 5.55 -2.46 -4.94
N LYS A 119 6.44 -2.26 -5.91
CA LYS A 119 6.33 -1.14 -6.87
C LYS A 119 5.26 -1.45 -7.91
N VAL A 120 4.55 -0.44 -8.39
CA VAL A 120 3.51 -0.61 -9.40
C VAL A 120 3.97 -0.02 -10.73
N LEU A 121 4.50 -0.87 -11.60
CA LEU A 121 5.13 -0.46 -12.86
C LEU A 121 4.29 -0.81 -14.08
N THR A 122 3.57 -1.93 -14.01
CA THR A 122 2.81 -2.53 -15.11
C THR A 122 1.34 -2.71 -14.75
N ALA A 123 0.51 -3.02 -15.74
CA ALA A 123 -0.89 -3.38 -15.49
C ALA A 123 -1.01 -4.63 -14.61
N ARG A 124 -0.12 -5.62 -14.78
CA ARG A 124 -0.12 -6.82 -13.92
C ARG A 124 0.18 -6.50 -12.46
N ASP A 125 0.99 -5.48 -12.20
CA ASP A 125 1.26 -5.06 -10.82
C ASP A 125 0.02 -4.46 -10.15
N VAL A 126 -0.84 -3.79 -10.93
CA VAL A 126 -2.16 -3.34 -10.46
C VAL A 126 -3.01 -4.56 -10.11
N ASP A 127 -3.07 -5.57 -10.97
CA ASP A 127 -3.84 -6.80 -10.71
C ASP A 127 -3.36 -7.51 -9.43
N HIS A 128 -2.04 -7.63 -9.23
CA HIS A 128 -1.47 -8.21 -8.02
C HIS A 128 -1.81 -7.39 -6.77
N ALA A 129 -1.76 -6.05 -6.84
CA ALA A 129 -2.15 -5.17 -5.74
C ALA A 129 -3.64 -5.32 -5.38
N LEU A 130 -4.51 -5.45 -6.39
CA LEU A 130 -5.94 -5.70 -6.18
C LEU A 130 -6.20 -7.06 -5.53
N LEU A 131 -5.51 -8.12 -5.98
CA LEU A 131 -5.57 -9.44 -5.35
C LEU A 131 -5.11 -9.41 -3.88
N LEU A 132 -4.01 -8.70 -3.58
CA LEU A 132 -3.55 -8.51 -2.20
C LEU A 132 -4.59 -7.78 -1.33
N ALA A 133 -5.30 -6.79 -1.90
CA ALA A 133 -6.37 -6.09 -1.19
C ALA A 133 -7.57 -7.00 -0.87
N GLU A 134 -7.91 -7.92 -1.78
CA GLU A 134 -8.98 -8.91 -1.60
C GLU A 134 -8.62 -10.00 -0.59
N ILE A 135 -7.37 -10.46 -0.60
CA ILE A 135 -6.88 -11.49 0.33
C ILE A 135 -7.03 -11.06 1.79
N ARG A 136 -7.07 -9.74 2.08
CA ARG A 136 -7.11 -9.20 3.44
C ARG A 136 -8.29 -9.77 4.25
N PRO A 137 -8.06 -10.76 5.13
CA PRO A 137 -9.08 -11.24 6.04
C PRO A 137 -9.18 -10.18 7.13
N GLY A 138 -10.35 -9.55 7.26
CA GLY A 138 -10.53 -8.30 7.98
C GLY A 138 -9.68 -8.16 9.24
N SER A 139 -8.54 -7.49 9.12
CA SER A 139 -7.59 -7.31 10.22
C SER A 139 -8.28 -6.61 11.40
N GLU A 140 -8.11 -7.16 12.60
CA GLU A 140 -8.23 -6.37 13.83
C GLU A 140 -7.42 -5.08 13.67
N PRO A 141 -7.90 -3.95 14.21
CA PRO A 141 -7.06 -2.78 14.29
C PRO A 141 -5.79 -3.22 15.00
N ALA A 142 -4.62 -2.92 14.42
CA ALA A 142 -3.39 -2.90 15.20
C ALA A 142 -3.71 -2.01 16.41
N GLY A 143 -3.90 -2.65 17.58
CA GLY A 143 -4.15 -1.96 18.84
C GLY A 143 -3.14 -0.84 18.95
N GLY A 144 -3.65 0.35 19.24
CA GLY A 144 -2.94 1.62 19.10
C GLY A 144 -1.47 1.51 19.50
N ARG A 145 -0.62 1.60 18.50
CA ARG A 145 0.74 2.13 18.56
C ARG A 145 1.05 2.52 17.12
N SER A 146 0.99 3.82 16.86
CA SER A 146 1.86 4.45 15.90
C SER A 146 3.23 3.80 16.05
N TYR A 147 3.67 3.05 15.04
CA TYR A 147 5.02 2.53 15.04
C TYR A 147 5.94 3.76 15.01
N GLY A 148 6.55 4.05 16.17
CA GLY A 148 7.78 4.85 16.27
C GLY A 148 7.67 6.36 16.12
N ALA A 149 6.88 7.04 16.95
CA ALA A 149 7.37 8.29 17.52
C ALA A 149 7.98 7.96 18.89
N ARG A 150 9.31 7.83 18.91
CA ARG A 150 10.13 8.16 20.07
C ARG A 150 11.20 9.13 19.61
#